data_AF-A0A182Y368-F1
#
_entry.id   AF-A0A182Y368-F1
#
_cell.length_a   1.000
_cell.length_b   1.000
_cell.length_c   1.000
_cell.angle_alpha   90.00
_cell.angle_beta   90.00
_cell.angle_gamma   90.00
#
_symmetry.space_group_name_H-M   'P 1'
#
loop_
_entity.id
_entity.type
_entity.pdbx_description
1 polymer ?
#
loop_
_entity_poly.entity_id
_entity_poly.type
_entity_poly.pdbx_seq_one_letter_code
_entity_poly.pdbx_strand_id
1 'polypeptide(L)'
;LIDEDLLRNCKTLYGGEPLQRSLIYERGKCFIECALNATGTLVNGVLDQAKILNVIVTATQNDPPVMQLFQGSTLQCIQSVTSIVPEQHATTGCNKLGVDFVGCVNIRNFLNCPPHIWSNSAQCNSLKQYLQQCPHPF
;
A
#
# COMPACT_ATOMS: atom_id res chain seq x y z
N LEU A 1 5.07 -4.64 9.04
CA LEU A 1 4.73 -5.30 7.76
C LEU A 1 5.93 -5.36 6.82
N ILE A 2 6.82 -4.35 6.81
CA ILE A 2 8.11 -4.40 6.10
C ILE A 2 9.22 -4.09 7.10
N ASP A 3 10.34 -4.80 7.00
CA ASP A 3 11.53 -4.64 7.86
C ASP A 3 12.04 -3.18 7.87
N GLU A 4 12.36 -2.65 9.05
CA GLU A 4 12.72 -1.23 9.20
C GLU A 4 14.03 -0.87 8.50
N ASP A 5 15.00 -1.78 8.45
CA ASP A 5 16.29 -1.54 7.78
C ASP A 5 16.12 -1.59 6.26
N LEU A 6 15.24 -2.45 5.77
CA LEU A 6 14.85 -2.51 4.38
C LEU A 6 14.09 -1.25 3.93
N LEU A 7 13.20 -0.73 4.78
CA LEU A 7 12.54 0.57 4.57
C LEU A 7 13.54 1.74 4.63
N ARG A 8 14.57 1.66 5.50
CA ARG A 8 15.62 2.68 5.62
C ARG A 8 16.44 2.81 4.34
N ASN A 9 16.75 1.70 3.68
CA ASN A 9 17.47 1.70 2.42
C ASN A 9 16.63 2.34 1.30
N CYS A 10 15.37 1.93 1.15
CA CYS A 10 14.48 2.55 0.16
C CYS A 10 14.24 4.04 0.46
N LYS A 11 14.14 4.43 1.74
CA LYS A 11 14.00 5.84 2.16
C LYS A 11 15.25 6.66 1.87
N THR A 12 16.45 6.08 1.97
CA THR A 12 17.70 6.76 1.59
C THR A 12 17.75 7.00 0.08
N LEU A 13 17.29 6.04 -0.72
CA LEU A 13 17.29 6.15 -2.19
C LEU A 13 16.23 7.11 -2.73
N TYR A 14 15.05 7.17 -2.08
CA TYR A 14 13.87 7.85 -2.63
C TYR A 14 13.24 8.90 -1.70
N GLY A 15 13.77 9.13 -0.49
CA GLY A 15 13.29 10.11 0.49
C GLY A 15 14.23 11.32 0.69
N GLY A 16 13.92 12.20 1.66
CA GLY A 16 14.93 13.09 2.28
C GLY A 16 14.90 14.61 1.99
N GLU A 17 14.06 15.13 1.09
CA GLU A 17 13.95 16.58 0.82
C GLU A 17 12.52 17.10 0.96
N PRO A 18 12.27 18.42 1.16
CA PRO A 18 10.92 18.97 1.14
C PRO A 18 10.26 18.65 -0.19
N LEU A 19 9.29 17.74 -0.15
CA LEU A 19 8.70 17.17 -1.34
C LEU A 19 7.82 18.23 -2.03
N GLN A 20 8.25 18.74 -3.19
CA GLN A 20 7.32 19.37 -4.12
C GLN A 20 6.23 18.35 -4.46
N ARG A 21 4.96 18.78 -4.48
CA ARG A 21 3.79 17.88 -4.62
C ARG A 21 3.89 16.93 -5.81
N SER A 22 4.48 17.36 -6.92
CA SER A 22 4.74 16.56 -8.13
C SER A 22 5.77 15.45 -7.92
N LEU A 23 6.77 15.66 -7.04
CA LEU A 23 7.80 14.68 -6.73
C LEU A 23 7.36 13.65 -5.69
N ILE A 24 6.30 13.92 -4.92
CA ILE A 24 5.77 12.99 -3.90
C ILE A 24 5.31 11.69 -4.56
N TYR A 25 4.53 11.79 -5.64
CA TYR A 25 3.99 10.61 -6.32
C TYR A 25 5.09 9.83 -7.04
N GLU A 26 5.96 10.51 -7.79
CA GLU A 26 7.05 9.87 -8.53
C GLU A 26 8.07 9.17 -7.61
N ARG A 27 8.50 9.84 -6.54
CA ARG A 27 9.39 9.21 -5.53
C ARG A 27 8.65 8.14 -4.72
N GLY A 28 7.36 8.35 -4.45
CA GLY A 28 6.50 7.39 -3.77
C GLY A 28 6.38 6.07 -4.52
N LYS A 29 6.21 6.11 -5.86
CA LYS A 29 6.23 4.92 -6.72
C LYS A 29 7.52 4.12 -6.53
N CYS A 30 8.66 4.79 -6.65
CA CYS A 30 9.96 4.13 -6.50
C CYS A 30 10.22 3.60 -5.10
N PHE A 31 9.83 4.34 -4.07
CA PHE A 31 9.94 3.89 -2.69
C PHE A 31 9.14 2.60 -2.45
N ILE A 32 7.88 2.57 -2.90
CA ILE A 32 7.01 1.41 -2.71
C ILE A 32 7.47 0.23 -3.57
N GLU A 33 7.84 0.46 -4.84
CA GLU A 33 8.39 -0.60 -5.69
C GLU A 33 9.67 -1.20 -5.10
N CYS A 34 10.59 -0.38 -4.57
CA CYS A 34 11.78 -0.84 -3.87
C CYS A 34 11.43 -1.76 -2.69
N ALA A 35 10.47 -1.35 -1.85
CA ALA A 35 10.06 -2.11 -0.68
C ALA A 35 9.38 -3.45 -1.04
N LEU A 36 8.56 -3.46 -2.10
CA LEU A 36 7.91 -4.68 -2.56
C LEU A 36 8.90 -5.65 -3.23
N ASN A 37 9.84 -5.15 -4.02
CA ASN A 37 10.90 -5.97 -4.63
C ASN A 37 11.80 -6.59 -3.57
N ALA A 38 12.22 -5.80 -2.57
CA ALA A 38 13.11 -6.26 -1.52
C ALA A 38 12.46 -7.29 -0.57
N THR A 39 11.12 -7.32 -0.48
CA THR A 39 10.37 -8.39 0.21
C THR A 39 9.99 -9.56 -0.70
N GLY A 40 10.32 -9.48 -2.00
CA GLY A 40 9.93 -10.45 -3.02
C GLY A 40 8.43 -10.52 -3.25
N THR A 41 7.66 -9.53 -2.79
CA THR A 41 6.20 -9.42 -2.98
C THR A 41 5.82 -8.77 -4.30
N LEU A 42 6.79 -8.14 -4.97
CA LEU A 42 6.76 -7.79 -6.38
C LEU A 42 7.94 -8.48 -7.07
N VAL A 43 7.69 -9.21 -8.15
CA VAL A 43 8.71 -9.94 -8.90
C VAL A 43 8.46 -9.71 -10.39
N ASN A 44 9.46 -9.20 -11.10
CA ASN A 44 9.36 -8.88 -12.53
C ASN A 44 8.14 -8.00 -12.87
N GLY A 45 7.81 -7.04 -11.99
CA GLY A 45 6.65 -6.16 -12.16
C GLY A 45 5.29 -6.81 -11.89
N VAL A 46 5.25 -8.01 -11.29
CA VAL A 46 4.03 -8.73 -10.94
C VAL A 46 3.93 -8.95 -9.44
N LEU A 47 2.76 -8.69 -8.86
CA LEU A 47 2.50 -8.91 -7.44
C LEU A 47 2.43 -10.41 -7.11
N ASP A 48 3.20 -10.86 -6.12
CA ASP A 48 3.17 -12.22 -5.60
C ASP A 48 2.12 -12.32 -4.48
N GLN A 49 0.88 -12.66 -4.86
CA GLN A 49 -0.26 -12.75 -3.94
C GLN A 49 0.04 -13.64 -2.72
N ALA A 50 0.67 -14.80 -2.94
CA ALA A 50 0.91 -15.75 -1.86
C ALA A 50 1.89 -15.18 -0.82
N LYS A 51 2.99 -14.56 -1.27
CA LYS A 51 3.93 -13.91 -0.36
C LYS A 51 3.32 -12.69 0.34
N ILE A 52 2.53 -11.88 -0.36
CA ILE A 52 1.83 -10.74 0.25
C ILE A 52 0.91 -11.21 1.38
N LEU A 53 0.10 -12.25 1.12
CA LEU A 53 -0.80 -12.81 2.13
C LEU A 53 -0.01 -13.40 3.32
N ASN A 54 1.12 -14.06 3.06
CA ASN A 54 1.99 -14.56 4.12
C ASN A 54 2.52 -13.42 5.00
N VAL A 55 3.03 -12.33 4.40
CA VAL A 55 3.50 -11.14 5.12
C VAL A 55 2.39 -10.54 6.00
N ILE A 56 1.16 -10.48 5.48
CA ILE A 56 -0.02 -10.01 6.24
C ILE A 56 -0.27 -10.91 7.44
N VAL A 57 -0.43 -12.22 7.21
CA VAL A 57 -0.72 -13.20 8.27
C VAL A 57 0.33 -13.12 9.37
N THR A 58 1.61 -13.12 9.03
CA THR A 58 2.70 -13.01 10.01
C THR A 58 2.62 -11.72 10.82
N ALA A 59 2.31 -10.58 10.19
CA ALA A 59 2.26 -9.29 10.88
C ALA A 59 0.99 -9.09 11.73
N THR A 60 -0.11 -9.75 11.39
CA THR A 60 -1.41 -9.57 12.06
C THR A 60 -1.86 -10.79 12.86
N GLN A 61 -1.00 -11.80 13.03
CA GLN A 61 -1.35 -13.09 13.64
C GLN A 61 -2.00 -13.00 15.04
N ASN A 62 -1.74 -11.92 15.77
CA ASN A 62 -2.24 -11.71 17.13
C ASN A 62 -3.61 -11.00 17.18
N ASP A 63 -4.18 -10.62 16.04
CA ASP A 63 -5.46 -9.91 15.94
C ASP A 63 -6.28 -10.44 14.75
N PRO A 64 -7.11 -11.49 14.96
CA PRO A 64 -7.84 -12.13 13.87
C PRO A 64 -8.78 -11.19 13.09
N PRO A 65 -9.54 -10.26 13.72
CA PRO A 65 -10.31 -9.26 12.98
C PRO A 65 -9.46 -8.38 12.06
N VAL A 66 -8.28 -7.94 12.52
CA VAL A 66 -7.36 -7.16 11.69
C VAL A 66 -6.78 -8.01 10.55
N MET A 67 -6.40 -9.25 10.83
CA MET A 67 -5.90 -10.18 9.81
C MET A 67 -6.92 -10.40 8.69
N GLN A 68 -8.17 -10.69 9.04
CA GLN A 68 -9.26 -10.91 8.07
C GLN A 68 -9.51 -9.66 7.22
N LEU A 69 -9.51 -8.48 7.84
CA LEU A 69 -9.63 -7.22 7.12
C LEU A 69 -8.50 -7.04 6.10
N PHE A 70 -7.24 -7.19 6.53
CA PHE A 70 -6.09 -6.99 5.65
C PHE A 70 -6.06 -8.01 4.50
N GLN A 71 -6.40 -9.28 4.76
CA GLN A 71 -6.50 -10.29 3.71
C GLN A 71 -7.59 -9.96 2.69
N GLY A 72 -8.79 -9.60 3.17
CA GLY A 72 -9.92 -9.25 2.30
C GLY A 72 -9.62 -8.02 1.43
N SER A 73 -9.09 -6.95 2.04
CA SER A 73 -8.68 -5.74 1.33
C SER A 73 -7.62 -6.04 0.28
N THR A 74 -6.64 -6.90 0.62
CA THR A 74 -5.54 -7.28 -0.27
C THR A 74 -6.03 -8.00 -1.52
N LEU A 75 -6.85 -9.03 -1.35
CA LEU A 75 -7.36 -9.81 -2.49
C LEU A 75 -8.17 -8.93 -3.46
N GLN A 76 -9.03 -8.08 -2.91
CA GLN A 76 -9.83 -7.16 -3.71
C GLN A 76 -8.97 -6.10 -4.40
N CYS A 77 -7.94 -5.57 -3.74
CA CYS A 77 -7.02 -4.60 -4.35
C CYS A 77 -6.15 -5.20 -5.44
N ILE A 78 -5.64 -6.43 -5.27
CA ILE A 78 -4.92 -7.15 -6.33
C ILE A 78 -5.80 -7.27 -7.57
N GLN A 79 -7.06 -7.67 -7.40
CA GLN A 79 -8.01 -7.76 -8.52
C GLN A 79 -8.24 -6.40 -9.18
N SER A 80 -8.44 -5.33 -8.40
CA SER A 80 -8.67 -3.98 -8.93
C SER A 80 -7.50 -3.45 -9.75
N VAL A 81 -6.26 -3.53 -9.24
CA VAL A 81 -5.10 -2.94 -9.92
C VAL A 81 -4.58 -3.77 -11.09
N THR A 82 -4.85 -5.07 -11.13
CA THR A 82 -4.46 -5.96 -12.23
C THR A 82 -5.49 -6.04 -13.36
N SER A 83 -6.75 -5.65 -13.08
CA SER A 83 -7.80 -5.53 -14.11
C SER A 83 -7.61 -4.30 -15.01
N ILE A 84 -6.71 -3.38 -14.61
CA ILE A 84 -6.27 -2.25 -15.43
C ILE A 84 -5.15 -2.76 -16.33
N VAL A 85 -5.35 -2.67 -17.66
CA VAL A 85 -4.42 -3.12 -18.71
C VAL A 85 -2.97 -2.81 -18.32
N PRO A 86 -2.01 -3.75 -18.45
CA PRO A 86 -0.62 -3.47 -18.13
C PRO A 86 -0.17 -2.30 -19.00
N GLU A 87 0.05 -1.15 -18.35
CA GLU A 87 0.83 -0.08 -18.93
C GLU A 87 2.16 -0.72 -19.32
N GLN A 88 2.53 -0.60 -20.60
CA GLN A 88 3.83 -0.99 -21.10
C GLN A 88 4.87 -0.53 -20.08
N HIS A 89 5.74 -1.44 -19.62
CA HIS A 89 6.82 -1.15 -18.67
C HIS A 89 7.35 0.24 -18.95
N ALA A 90 7.18 1.17 -17.99
CA ALA A 90 7.64 2.53 -18.16
C ALA A 90 9.11 2.47 -18.58
N THR A 91 9.41 2.90 -19.81
CA THR A 91 10.76 2.84 -20.38
C THR A 91 11.73 3.76 -19.63
N THR A 92 11.19 4.60 -18.73
CA THR A 92 11.90 5.41 -17.74
C THR A 92 11.06 5.52 -16.45
N GLY A 93 11.64 5.12 -15.31
CA GLY A 93 11.04 5.30 -13.97
C GLY A 93 10.39 4.05 -13.37
N CYS A 94 9.91 4.18 -12.13
CA CYS A 94 9.29 3.10 -11.37
C CYS A 94 7.81 2.92 -11.74
N ASN A 95 7.33 1.68 -11.71
CA ASN A 95 5.97 1.28 -12.05
C ASN A 95 4.97 1.74 -10.97
N LYS A 96 3.78 2.20 -11.39
CA LYS A 96 2.72 2.64 -10.48
C LYS A 96 1.99 1.49 -9.75
N LEU A 97 2.07 0.26 -10.27
CA LEU A 97 1.40 -0.92 -9.72
C LEU A 97 1.59 -1.06 -8.20
N GLY A 98 2.82 -0.88 -7.72
CA GLY A 98 3.13 -0.97 -6.30
C GLY A 98 2.41 0.08 -5.46
N VAL A 99 2.45 1.35 -5.88
CA VAL A 99 1.83 2.44 -5.13
C VAL A 99 0.31 2.38 -5.19
N ASP A 100 -0.26 1.99 -6.33
CA ASP A 100 -1.71 1.85 -6.52
C ASP A 100 -2.24 0.70 -5.65
N PHE A 101 -1.53 -0.44 -5.64
CA PHE A 101 -1.86 -1.57 -4.78
C PHE A 101 -1.82 -1.21 -3.29
N VAL A 102 -0.71 -0.63 -2.81
CA VAL A 102 -0.55 -0.26 -1.39
C VAL A 102 -1.53 0.84 -1.00
N GLY A 103 -1.78 1.81 -1.86
CA GLY A 103 -2.77 2.87 -1.66
C GLY A 103 -4.18 2.30 -1.48
N CYS A 104 -4.58 1.40 -2.38
CA CYS A 104 -5.87 0.70 -2.31
C CYS A 104 -6.04 -0.05 -0.99
N VAL A 105 -5.05 -0.85 -0.59
CA VAL A 105 -5.12 -1.65 0.65
C VAL A 105 -5.23 -0.74 1.88
N ASN A 106 -4.44 0.33 1.93
CA ASN A 106 -4.43 1.26 3.05
C ASN A 106 -5.76 2.00 3.21
N ILE A 107 -6.34 2.55 2.13
CA ILE A 107 -7.63 3.23 2.22
C ILE A 107 -8.72 2.25 2.65
N ARG A 108 -8.76 1.04 2.08
CA ARG A 108 -9.81 0.06 2.40
C ARG A 108 -9.69 -0.43 3.83
N ASN A 109 -8.49 -0.66 4.34
CA ASN A 109 -8.28 -0.99 5.74
C ASN A 109 -8.65 0.17 6.68
N PHE A 110 -8.32 1.41 6.32
CA PHE A 110 -8.68 2.58 7.14
C PHE A 110 -10.21 2.76 7.22
N LEU A 111 -10.91 2.68 6.09
CA LEU A 111 -12.37 2.83 6.04
C LEU A 111 -13.10 1.73 6.80
N ASN A 112 -12.54 0.51 6.83
CA ASN A 112 -13.12 -0.66 7.48
C ASN A 112 -12.41 -1.03 8.80
N CYS A 113 -11.67 -0.09 9.38
CA CYS A 113 -10.89 -0.31 10.60
C CYS A 113 -11.77 -0.89 11.73
N PRO A 114 -11.39 -2.02 12.36
CA PRO A 114 -12.20 -2.67 13.37
C PRO A 114 -12.43 -1.77 14.60
N PRO A 115 -13.61 -1.82 15.24
CA PRO A 115 -13.96 -0.92 16.34
C PRO A 115 -12.99 -0.98 17.53
N HIS A 116 -12.38 -2.13 17.82
CA HIS A 116 -11.48 -2.29 18.96
C HIS A 116 -10.11 -1.61 18.78
N ILE A 117 -9.73 -1.29 17.55
CA ILE A 117 -8.52 -0.50 17.26
C ILE A 117 -8.84 0.91 16.73
N TRP A 118 -10.12 1.22 16.45
CA TRP A 118 -10.52 2.53 15.99
C TRP A 118 -10.39 3.58 17.10
N SER A 119 -9.66 4.66 16.80
CA SER A 119 -9.66 5.84 17.66
C SER A 119 -10.91 6.68 17.35
N ASN A 120 -11.86 6.70 18.28
CA ASN A 120 -13.08 7.51 18.16
C ASN A 120 -12.84 9.00 18.49
N SER A 121 -11.92 9.63 17.76
CA SER A 121 -11.64 11.06 17.86
C SER A 121 -12.32 11.85 16.74
N ALA A 122 -12.56 13.13 16.96
CA ALA A 122 -13.13 14.01 15.94
C ALA A 122 -12.27 14.05 14.67
N GLN A 123 -10.95 14.02 14.82
CA GLN A 123 -9.98 14.03 13.72
C GLN A 123 -10.08 12.76 12.88
N CYS A 124 -10.08 11.58 13.53
CA CYS A 124 -10.20 10.30 12.84
C CYS A 124 -11.55 10.17 12.11
N ASN A 125 -12.64 10.57 12.76
CA ASN A 125 -13.97 10.53 12.17
C ASN A 125 -14.09 11.47 10.97
N SER A 126 -13.53 12.69 11.07
CA SER A 126 -13.51 13.64 9.96
C SER A 126 -12.71 13.14 8.76
N LEU A 127 -11.54 12.52 9.01
CA LEU A 127 -10.73 11.92 7.96
C LEU A 127 -11.46 10.75 7.28
N LYS A 128 -12.12 9.88 8.06
CA LYS A 128 -12.91 8.78 7.52
C LYS A 128 -14.04 9.28 6.62
N GLN A 129 -14.78 10.29 7.07
CA GLN A 129 -15.84 10.91 6.29
C GLN A 129 -15.30 11.54 4.99
N TYR A 130 -14.17 12.25 5.06
CA TYR A 130 -13.53 12.84 3.88
C TYR A 130 -13.14 11.76 2.85
N LEU A 131 -12.51 10.67 3.30
CA LEU A 131 -12.13 9.56 2.42
C LEU A 131 -13.31 8.80 1.81
N GLN A 132 -14.52 8.89 2.39
CA GLN A 132 -15.73 8.33 1.79
C GLN A 132 -16.34 9.23 0.72
N GLN A 133 -16.06 10.53 0.74
CA GLN A 133 -16.66 11.52 -0.15
C GLN A 133 -15.75 11.92 -1.31
N CYS A 134 -14.44 11.72 -1.19
CA CYS A 134 -13.50 12.00 -2.26
C CYS A 134 -13.29 10.78 -3.17
N PRO A 135 -13.21 10.97 -4.50
CA PRO A 135 -12.85 9.89 -5.42
C PRO A 135 -11.50 9.29 -5.01
N HIS A 136 -11.45 7.96 -4.90
CA HIS A 136 -10.22 7.25 -4.59
C HIS A 136 -9.30 7.30 -5.81
N PRO A 137 -8.02 7.70 -5.65
CA PRO A 137 -7.12 7.96 -6.77
C PRO A 137 -6.51 6.69 -7.40
N PHE A 138 -7.17 5.53 -7.28
CA PHE A 138 -6.65 4.23 -7.75
C PHE A 138 -7.45 3.73 -8.95
#